data_AF-A0AAX2J8I0-F1
#
_entry.id   AF-A0AAX2J8I0-F1
#
_cell.length_a   1.000
_cell.length_b   1.000
_cell.length_c   1.000
_cell.angle_alpha   90.00
_cell.angle_beta   90.00
_cell.angle_gamma   90.00
#
_symmetry.space_group_name_H-M   'P 1'
#
loop_
_entity.id
_entity.type
_entity.pdbx_description
1 polymer ?
#
loop_
_entity_poly.entity_id
_entity_poly.type
_entity_poly.pdbx_seq_one_letter_code
_entity_poly.pdbx_strand_id
1 'polypeptide(L)'
;MNTELDAFAGIKEAMEEKKRENEYKSSFDFEKYGIAKADQEYVSKREQIIFSNAKNYSESLYNICKSLYEIKTVFRTKDTDEESGTFAEWYKCAGLNKDKVSEFLKRYELYMLAPDKALYISGLSIPAIKYLTRKQLDTELREKVLELELKKVEDMEEIISEEAKPTDTKSQLPKKVNNHIVKTYKFYKKRISTATSLTELVKEKQNINELIKSLKELQDEIEQREKAKENENNLQIFDEELEVEYNLSKKNETDQLEKEKKIYIDDRGWIFYVRSGIGGEVFKAFYAKNYKDYKSDYRCHAVKSLDWTDSIENAQIALDAYAKSKKMKVLKDEEN
;
A
#
# COMPACT_ATOMS: atom_id res chain seq x y z
N MET A 1 -52.82 1.86 -52.83
CA MET A 1 -53.34 1.30 -51.56
C MET A 1 -53.22 -0.21 -51.72
N ASN A 2 -52.34 -0.94 -51.05
CA ASN A 2 -51.95 -0.88 -49.64
C ASN A 2 -50.44 -0.90 -49.47
N THR A 3 -49.88 0.16 -48.91
CA THR A 3 -48.73 0.04 -48.02
C THR A 3 -49.28 -0.54 -46.72
N GLU A 4 -49.31 -1.86 -46.61
CA GLU A 4 -49.38 -2.47 -45.29
C GLU A 4 -48.18 -1.92 -44.52
N LEU A 5 -48.44 -1.08 -43.52
CA LEU A 5 -47.49 -0.83 -42.45
C LEU A 5 -47.19 -2.19 -41.82
N ASP A 6 -46.13 -2.84 -42.28
CA ASP A 6 -45.60 -4.03 -41.67
C ASP A 6 -45.24 -3.63 -40.23
N ALA A 7 -46.12 -3.97 -39.29
CA ALA A 7 -45.99 -3.65 -37.87
C ALA A 7 -44.69 -4.21 -37.27
N PHE A 8 -44.02 -5.11 -38.00
CA PHE A 8 -42.76 -5.71 -37.64
C PHE A 8 -41.59 -5.23 -38.51
N ALA A 9 -41.76 -4.24 -39.39
CA ALA A 9 -40.66 -3.68 -40.20
C ALA A 9 -39.49 -3.23 -39.33
N GLY A 10 -39.77 -2.48 -38.25
CA GLY A 10 -38.74 -2.06 -37.29
C GLY A 10 -38.13 -3.22 -36.49
N ILE A 11 -38.88 -4.31 -36.25
CA ILE A 11 -38.37 -5.52 -35.59
C ILE A 11 -37.50 -6.33 -36.56
N LYS A 12 -37.89 -6.43 -37.83
CA LYS A 12 -37.10 -7.08 -38.89
C LYS A 12 -35.81 -6.31 -39.15
N GLU A 13 -35.85 -4.99 -39.26
CA GLU A 13 -34.66 -4.14 -39.40
C GLU A 13 -33.74 -4.30 -38.19
N ALA A 14 -34.26 -4.26 -36.96
CA ALA A 14 -33.47 -4.49 -35.75
C ALA A 14 -32.91 -5.92 -35.65
N MET A 15 -33.65 -6.93 -36.11
CA MET A 15 -33.16 -8.32 -36.19
C MET A 15 -32.08 -8.48 -37.25
N GLU A 16 -32.25 -7.87 -38.42
CA GLU A 16 -31.25 -7.87 -39.49
C GLU A 16 -30.00 -7.06 -39.11
N GLU A 17 -30.14 -5.96 -38.38
CA GLU A 17 -29.04 -5.14 -37.89
C GLU A 17 -28.26 -5.90 -36.79
N LYS A 18 -28.95 -6.54 -35.84
CA LYS A 18 -28.32 -7.48 -34.88
C LYS A 18 -27.71 -8.71 -35.55
N LYS A 19 -28.24 -9.15 -36.70
CA LYS A 19 -27.68 -10.24 -37.51
C LYS A 19 -26.43 -9.77 -38.25
N ARG A 20 -26.42 -8.55 -38.80
CA ARG A 20 -25.26 -7.89 -39.43
C ARG A 20 -24.15 -7.60 -38.41
N GLU A 21 -24.47 -7.22 -37.18
CA GLU A 21 -23.53 -7.12 -36.06
C GLU A 21 -22.91 -8.49 -35.66
N ASN A 22 -23.57 -9.60 -36.02
CA ASN A 22 -23.13 -10.98 -35.73
C ASN A 22 -22.54 -11.71 -36.96
N GLU A 23 -22.43 -11.05 -38.12
CA GLU A 23 -21.86 -11.69 -39.31
C GLU A 23 -20.34 -11.65 -39.26
N TYR A 24 -19.77 -12.76 -38.77
CA TYR A 24 -18.34 -13.03 -38.89
C TYR A 24 -17.92 -13.01 -40.36
N LYS A 25 -16.90 -12.20 -40.68
CA LYS A 25 -16.22 -12.21 -41.97
C LYS A 25 -14.79 -12.71 -41.77
N SER A 26 -14.43 -13.76 -42.50
CA SER A 26 -13.07 -14.28 -42.48
C SER A 26 -12.09 -13.23 -43.00
N SER A 27 -11.06 -12.93 -42.23
CA SER A 27 -9.94 -12.08 -42.66
C SER A 27 -8.83 -12.88 -43.34
N PHE A 28 -9.03 -14.19 -43.53
CA PHE A 28 -8.05 -15.09 -44.13
C PHE A 28 -8.08 -14.96 -45.67
N ASP A 29 -6.90 -14.77 -46.26
CA ASP A 29 -6.74 -14.69 -47.72
C ASP A 29 -6.74 -16.09 -48.34
N PHE A 30 -7.93 -16.60 -48.65
CA PHE A 30 -8.10 -17.91 -49.26
C PHE A 30 -7.53 -18.00 -50.68
N GLU A 31 -7.46 -16.86 -51.40
CA GLU A 31 -6.99 -16.81 -52.79
C GLU A 31 -5.49 -17.05 -52.86
N LYS A 32 -4.72 -16.46 -51.92
CA LYS A 32 -3.28 -16.70 -51.80
C LYS A 32 -2.90 -18.17 -51.66
N TYR A 33 -3.76 -18.98 -51.03
CA TYR A 33 -3.50 -20.40 -50.78
C TYR A 33 -4.21 -21.32 -51.78
N GLY A 34 -4.85 -20.78 -52.81
CA GLY A 34 -5.49 -21.57 -53.86
C GLY A 34 -6.64 -22.45 -53.38
N ILE A 35 -7.32 -22.07 -52.29
CA ILE A 35 -8.44 -22.85 -51.75
C ILE A 35 -9.65 -22.69 -52.67
N ALA A 36 -10.32 -23.80 -53.02
CA ALA A 36 -11.48 -23.80 -53.89
C ALA A 36 -12.68 -23.06 -53.24
N LYS A 37 -13.47 -22.32 -54.04
CA LYS A 37 -14.61 -21.50 -53.53
C LYS A 37 -15.60 -22.29 -52.66
N ALA A 38 -15.89 -23.53 -53.02
CA ALA A 38 -16.78 -24.39 -52.23
C ALA A 38 -16.21 -24.66 -50.81
N ASP A 39 -14.90 -24.85 -50.69
CA ASP A 39 -14.22 -25.03 -49.41
C ASP A 39 -14.13 -23.71 -48.64
N GLN A 40 -13.95 -22.57 -49.32
CA GLN A 40 -13.99 -21.25 -48.70
C GLN A 40 -15.34 -20.97 -48.01
N GLU A 41 -16.44 -21.27 -48.69
CA GLU A 41 -17.79 -21.12 -48.12
C GLU A 41 -18.02 -22.06 -46.94
N TYR A 42 -17.53 -23.30 -47.03
CA TYR A 42 -17.63 -24.27 -45.94
C TYR A 42 -16.82 -23.82 -44.72
N VAL A 43 -15.56 -23.42 -44.91
CA VAL A 43 -14.70 -22.91 -43.83
C VAL A 43 -15.33 -21.67 -43.19
N SER A 44 -15.80 -20.71 -43.99
CA SER A 44 -16.46 -19.49 -43.48
C SER A 44 -17.67 -19.81 -42.60
N LYS A 45 -18.50 -20.79 -42.99
CA LYS A 45 -19.63 -21.26 -42.16
C LYS A 45 -19.16 -21.87 -40.83
N ARG A 46 -18.06 -22.62 -40.83
CA ARG A 46 -17.49 -23.19 -39.60
C ARG A 46 -16.89 -22.12 -38.71
N GLU A 47 -16.18 -21.14 -39.26
CA GLU A 47 -15.65 -20.00 -38.51
C GLU A 47 -16.79 -19.19 -37.86
N GLN A 48 -17.91 -18.99 -38.56
CA GLN A 48 -19.09 -18.33 -38.00
C GLN A 48 -19.66 -19.09 -36.78
N ILE A 49 -19.70 -20.43 -36.83
CA ILE A 49 -20.12 -21.26 -35.70
C ILE A 49 -19.14 -21.08 -34.52
N ILE A 50 -17.83 -21.11 -34.79
CA ILE A 50 -16.80 -20.91 -33.76
C ILE A 50 -16.95 -19.55 -33.10
N PHE A 51 -17.11 -18.48 -33.88
CA PHE A 51 -17.27 -17.12 -33.39
C PHE A 51 -18.54 -16.95 -32.55
N SER A 52 -19.67 -17.50 -33.02
CA SER A 52 -20.94 -17.47 -32.29
C SER A 52 -20.83 -18.20 -30.95
N ASN A 53 -20.18 -19.36 -30.93
CA ASN A 53 -19.94 -20.10 -29.69
C ASN A 53 -18.99 -19.36 -28.74
N ALA A 54 -17.95 -18.70 -29.24
CA ALA A 54 -17.05 -17.90 -28.43
C ALA A 54 -17.77 -16.70 -27.78
N LYS A 55 -18.71 -16.07 -28.49
CA LYS A 55 -19.58 -15.02 -27.96
C LYS A 55 -20.47 -15.55 -26.83
N ASN A 56 -21.18 -16.65 -27.08
CA ASN A 56 -22.04 -17.29 -26.08
C ASN A 56 -21.26 -17.73 -24.84
N TYR A 57 -20.03 -18.23 -25.02
CA TYR A 57 -19.13 -18.57 -23.93
C TYR A 57 -18.75 -17.33 -23.10
N SER A 58 -18.46 -16.20 -23.74
CA SER A 58 -18.15 -14.93 -23.08
C SER A 58 -19.34 -14.42 -22.26
N GLU A 59 -20.56 -14.46 -22.81
CA GLU A 59 -21.79 -14.12 -22.10
C GLU A 59 -22.04 -15.05 -20.90
N SER A 60 -21.83 -16.36 -21.10
CA SER A 60 -21.94 -17.36 -20.02
C SER A 60 -20.93 -17.09 -18.90
N LEU A 61 -19.69 -16.75 -19.25
CA LEU A 61 -18.64 -16.40 -18.30
C LEU A 61 -18.98 -15.13 -17.51
N TYR A 62 -19.48 -14.10 -18.18
CA TYR A 62 -20.00 -12.89 -17.52
C TYR A 62 -21.08 -13.24 -16.49
N ASN A 63 -22.07 -14.06 -16.88
CA ASN A 63 -23.16 -14.46 -15.99
C ASN A 63 -22.68 -15.29 -14.79
N ILE A 64 -21.70 -16.18 -14.98
CA ILE A 64 -21.07 -16.94 -13.89
C ILE A 64 -20.38 -15.96 -12.91
N CYS A 65 -19.56 -15.05 -13.43
CA CYS A 65 -18.85 -14.04 -12.65
C CYS A 65 -19.83 -13.16 -11.85
N LYS A 66 -20.90 -12.69 -12.49
CA LYS A 66 -21.95 -11.88 -11.86
C LYS A 66 -22.65 -12.64 -10.74
N SER A 67 -23.13 -13.85 -11.02
CA SER A 67 -23.85 -14.67 -10.05
C SER A 67 -22.99 -14.95 -8.81
N LEU A 68 -21.72 -15.27 -9.02
CA LEU A 68 -20.78 -15.51 -7.93
C LEU A 68 -20.55 -14.27 -7.06
N TYR A 69 -20.46 -13.09 -7.69
CA TYR A 69 -20.33 -11.82 -6.97
C TYR A 69 -21.59 -11.50 -6.17
N GLU A 70 -22.78 -11.65 -6.76
CA GLU A 70 -24.06 -11.43 -6.06
C GLU A 70 -24.20 -12.36 -4.85
N ILE A 71 -23.87 -13.65 -5.01
CA ILE A 71 -23.84 -14.61 -3.88
C ILE A 71 -22.88 -14.13 -2.79
N LYS A 72 -21.65 -13.72 -3.16
CA LYS A 72 -20.68 -13.15 -2.21
C LYS A 72 -21.25 -11.94 -1.47
N THR A 73 -21.98 -11.05 -2.14
CA THR A 73 -22.59 -9.88 -1.48
C THR A 73 -23.65 -10.27 -0.46
N VAL A 74 -24.46 -11.31 -0.73
CA VAL A 74 -25.45 -11.83 0.21
C VAL A 74 -24.79 -12.38 1.47
N PHE A 75 -23.67 -13.09 1.34
CA PHE A 75 -22.91 -13.55 2.51
C PHE A 75 -22.31 -12.36 3.29
N ARG A 76 -21.72 -11.37 2.61
CA ARG A 76 -21.17 -10.17 3.24
C ARG A 76 -22.19 -9.37 4.05
N THR A 77 -23.45 -9.34 3.61
CA THR A 77 -24.54 -8.64 4.35
C THR A 77 -25.02 -9.37 5.60
N LYS A 78 -24.65 -10.64 5.78
CA LYS A 78 -25.01 -11.46 6.94
C LYS A 78 -23.91 -11.51 8.02
N ASP A 79 -22.70 -11.09 7.67
CA ASP A 79 -21.53 -11.06 8.56
C ASP A 79 -21.50 -9.74 9.36
N THR A 80 -22.44 -9.58 10.30
CA THR A 80 -22.24 -8.72 11.47
C THR A 80 -21.73 -9.61 12.59
N ASP A 81 -20.44 -9.46 12.90
CA ASP A 81 -19.72 -10.05 14.01
C ASP A 81 -19.57 -11.58 13.94
N GLU A 82 -18.34 -11.99 13.61
CA GLU A 82 -17.76 -13.32 13.69
C GLU A 82 -17.97 -14.28 12.49
N GLU A 83 -16.83 -14.86 12.08
CA GLU A 83 -16.62 -15.91 11.07
C GLU A 83 -16.69 -15.51 9.58
N SER A 84 -15.51 -15.14 9.06
CA SER A 84 -15.12 -15.14 7.64
C SER A 84 -15.20 -16.52 6.94
N GLY A 85 -16.03 -17.45 7.44
CA GLY A 85 -16.17 -18.83 6.98
C GLY A 85 -17.32 -19.06 5.97
N THR A 86 -18.40 -18.28 6.02
CA THR A 86 -19.67 -18.67 5.38
C THR A 86 -19.62 -18.76 3.84
N PHE A 87 -19.05 -17.77 3.16
CA PHE A 87 -18.89 -17.83 1.69
C PHE A 87 -17.83 -18.87 1.27
N ALA A 88 -16.78 -19.04 2.07
CA ALA A 88 -15.71 -19.98 1.79
C ALA A 88 -16.16 -21.43 1.87
N GLU A 89 -16.96 -21.75 2.88
CA GLU A 89 -17.59 -23.05 3.01
C GLU A 89 -18.65 -23.27 1.91
N TRP A 90 -19.45 -22.26 1.59
CA TRP A 90 -20.44 -22.38 0.51
C TRP A 90 -19.80 -22.77 -0.83
N TYR A 91 -18.75 -22.08 -1.27
CA TYR A 91 -18.16 -22.40 -2.58
C TYR A 91 -17.45 -23.75 -2.58
N LYS A 92 -16.90 -24.20 -1.43
CA LYS A 92 -16.32 -25.54 -1.29
C LYS A 92 -17.40 -26.61 -1.42
N CYS A 93 -18.54 -26.44 -0.75
CA CYS A 93 -19.70 -27.33 -0.89
C CYS A 93 -20.26 -27.34 -2.32
N ALA A 94 -20.22 -26.20 -3.02
CA ALA A 94 -20.61 -26.09 -4.42
C ALA A 94 -19.60 -26.73 -5.40
N GLY A 95 -18.47 -27.27 -4.90
CA GLY A 95 -17.43 -27.89 -5.73
C GLY A 95 -16.53 -26.90 -6.48
N LEU A 96 -16.53 -25.62 -6.08
CA LEU A 96 -15.72 -24.58 -6.70
C LEU A 96 -14.35 -24.46 -6.02
N ASN A 97 -13.31 -24.26 -6.83
CA ASN A 97 -11.96 -24.03 -6.33
C ASN A 97 -11.78 -22.54 -5.93
N LYS A 98 -11.19 -22.30 -4.76
CA LYS A 98 -10.78 -20.97 -4.26
C LYS A 98 -10.06 -20.11 -5.30
N ASP A 99 -9.13 -20.69 -6.07
CA ASP A 99 -8.36 -19.93 -7.08
C ASP A 99 -9.25 -19.45 -8.23
N LYS A 100 -10.19 -20.29 -8.67
CA LYS A 100 -11.17 -19.94 -9.70
C LYS A 100 -12.22 -18.97 -9.20
N VAL A 101 -12.67 -19.12 -7.97
CA VAL A 101 -13.56 -18.15 -7.31
C VAL A 101 -12.89 -16.78 -7.24
N SER A 102 -11.62 -16.72 -6.82
CA SER A 102 -10.85 -15.47 -6.78
C SER A 102 -10.67 -14.86 -8.17
N GLU A 103 -10.33 -15.67 -9.19
CA GLU A 103 -10.24 -15.24 -10.58
C GLU A 103 -11.57 -14.65 -11.09
N PHE A 104 -12.68 -15.34 -10.87
CA PHE A 104 -14.00 -14.92 -11.36
C PHE A 104 -14.49 -13.65 -10.69
N LEU A 105 -14.27 -13.49 -9.38
CA LEU A 105 -14.62 -12.26 -8.66
C LEU A 105 -13.82 -11.07 -9.19
N LYS A 106 -12.51 -11.24 -9.39
CA LYS A 106 -11.63 -10.21 -9.99
C LYS A 106 -12.05 -9.86 -11.42
N ARG A 107 -12.39 -10.87 -12.23
CA ARG A 107 -12.90 -10.62 -13.59
C ARG A 107 -14.21 -9.82 -13.56
N TYR A 108 -15.09 -10.08 -12.58
CA TYR A 108 -16.32 -9.31 -12.42
C TYR A 108 -16.07 -7.85 -12.05
N GLU A 109 -15.07 -7.55 -11.22
CA GLU A 109 -14.67 -6.17 -10.93
C GLU A 109 -14.32 -5.40 -12.21
N LEU A 110 -13.68 -6.05 -13.19
CA LEU A 110 -13.39 -5.44 -14.49
C LEU A 110 -14.67 -5.22 -15.32
N TYR A 111 -15.61 -6.17 -15.31
CA TYR A 111 -16.90 -6.00 -16.00
C TYR A 111 -17.70 -4.83 -15.45
N MET A 112 -17.62 -4.56 -14.14
CA MET A 112 -18.28 -3.40 -13.52
C MET A 112 -17.67 -2.07 -13.97
N LEU A 113 -16.37 -2.04 -14.29
CA LEU A 113 -15.67 -0.84 -14.74
C LEU A 113 -15.90 -0.54 -16.23
N ALA A 114 -15.95 -1.57 -17.07
CA ALA A 114 -16.18 -1.41 -18.51
C ALA A 114 -17.24 -2.42 -19.00
N PRO A 115 -18.53 -2.17 -18.74
CA PRO A 115 -19.63 -3.08 -19.10
C PRO A 115 -19.81 -3.21 -20.63
N ASP A 116 -19.44 -2.16 -21.37
CA ASP A 116 -19.41 -2.12 -22.83
C ASP A 116 -18.34 -3.04 -23.44
N LYS A 117 -17.35 -3.49 -22.65
CA LYS A 117 -16.21 -4.31 -23.10
C LYS A 117 -16.24 -5.75 -22.60
N ALA A 118 -17.43 -6.30 -22.39
CA ALA A 118 -17.60 -7.65 -21.84
C ALA A 118 -16.91 -8.75 -22.69
N LEU A 119 -16.95 -8.64 -24.03
CA LEU A 119 -16.28 -9.62 -24.90
C LEU A 119 -14.76 -9.58 -24.76
N TYR A 120 -14.19 -8.38 -24.66
CA TYR A 120 -12.76 -8.20 -24.45
C TYR A 120 -12.31 -8.73 -23.08
N ILE A 121 -13.01 -8.37 -22.00
CA ILE A 121 -12.69 -8.82 -20.63
C ILE A 121 -12.81 -10.35 -20.49
N SER A 122 -13.78 -10.96 -21.18
CA SER A 122 -13.93 -12.42 -21.24
C SER A 122 -12.71 -13.10 -21.85
N GLY A 123 -12.07 -12.45 -22.82
CA GLY A 123 -10.88 -12.95 -23.51
C GLY A 123 -9.56 -12.71 -22.78
N LEU A 124 -9.55 -12.00 -21.64
CA LEU A 124 -8.33 -11.73 -20.89
C LEU A 124 -7.76 -12.98 -20.23
N SER A 125 -6.44 -13.09 -20.30
CA SER A 125 -5.69 -14.15 -19.64
C SER A 125 -5.74 -13.99 -18.10
N ILE A 126 -5.55 -15.10 -17.38
CA ILE A 126 -5.49 -15.08 -15.91
C ILE A 126 -4.41 -14.11 -15.39
N PRO A 127 -3.18 -14.10 -15.94
CA PRO A 127 -2.17 -13.10 -15.57
C PRO A 127 -2.65 -11.66 -15.77
N ALA A 128 -3.27 -11.34 -16.91
CA ALA A 128 -3.79 -10.00 -17.19
C ALA A 128 -4.85 -9.56 -16.17
N ILE A 129 -5.79 -10.45 -15.81
CA ILE A 129 -6.81 -10.13 -14.80
C ILE A 129 -6.16 -9.88 -13.44
N LYS A 130 -5.21 -10.71 -13.03
CA LYS A 130 -4.49 -10.52 -11.76
C LYS A 130 -3.69 -9.21 -11.75
N TYR A 131 -3.08 -8.86 -12.88
CA TYR A 131 -2.34 -7.64 -13.06
C TYR A 131 -3.25 -6.40 -12.94
N LEU A 132 -4.38 -6.40 -13.65
CA LEU A 132 -5.33 -5.27 -13.64
C LEU A 132 -6.01 -5.11 -12.28
N THR A 133 -6.25 -6.19 -11.55
CA THR A 133 -6.91 -6.17 -10.23
C THR A 133 -5.95 -6.11 -9.05
N ARG A 134 -4.67 -5.81 -9.26
CA ARG A 134 -3.71 -5.60 -8.16
C ARG A 134 -4.03 -4.31 -7.40
N LYS A 135 -3.82 -4.32 -6.07
CA LYS A 135 -4.15 -3.19 -5.19
C LYS A 135 -3.34 -1.92 -5.50
N GLN A 136 -2.13 -2.09 -6.01
CA GLN A 136 -1.22 -1.00 -6.34
C GLN A 136 -1.55 -0.30 -7.66
N LEU A 137 -2.44 -0.86 -8.49
CA LEU A 137 -2.81 -0.24 -9.75
C LEU A 137 -3.95 0.75 -9.52
N ASP A 138 -3.70 2.01 -9.85
CA ASP A 138 -4.71 3.05 -9.78
C ASP A 138 -5.91 2.76 -10.70
N THR A 139 -7.09 3.22 -10.28
CA THR A 139 -8.34 2.96 -11.00
C THR A 139 -8.36 3.66 -12.36
N GLU A 140 -7.72 4.82 -12.48
CA GLU A 140 -7.67 5.57 -13.74
C GLU A 140 -6.80 4.86 -14.79
N LEU A 141 -5.64 4.31 -14.36
CA LEU A 141 -4.78 3.48 -15.20
C LEU A 141 -5.50 2.21 -15.66
N ARG A 142 -6.26 1.58 -14.75
CA ARG A 142 -7.04 0.38 -15.07
C ARG A 142 -8.10 0.67 -16.15
N GLU A 143 -8.83 1.78 -16.02
CA GLU A 143 -9.82 2.20 -17.03
C GLU A 143 -9.17 2.46 -18.39
N LYS A 144 -8.01 3.13 -18.41
CA LYS A 144 -7.28 3.41 -19.65
C LYS A 144 -6.78 2.15 -20.35
N VAL A 145 -6.26 1.18 -19.60
CA VAL A 145 -5.87 -0.12 -20.18
C VAL A 145 -7.09 -0.85 -20.76
N LEU A 146 -8.24 -0.78 -20.09
CA LEU A 146 -9.49 -1.34 -20.61
C LEU A 146 -9.98 -0.57 -21.85
N GLU A 147 -9.76 0.74 -21.96
CA GLU A 147 -10.02 1.55 -23.18
C GLU A 147 -9.14 1.17 -24.36
N LEU A 148 -7.89 0.83 -24.12
CA LEU A 148 -6.95 0.44 -25.18
C LEU A 148 -7.05 -1.03 -25.59
N GLU A 149 -7.94 -1.81 -24.95
CA GLU A 149 -8.21 -3.23 -25.23
C GLU A 149 -6.95 -4.11 -25.30
N LEU A 150 -5.94 -3.83 -24.46
CA LEU A 150 -4.67 -4.55 -24.45
C LEU A 150 -4.86 -5.99 -23.96
N LYS A 151 -4.28 -6.98 -24.65
CA LYS A 151 -4.47 -8.40 -24.27
C LYS A 151 -3.28 -8.99 -23.53
N LYS A 152 -2.09 -8.40 -23.71
CA LYS A 152 -0.82 -8.88 -23.16
C LYS A 152 -0.42 -8.06 -21.95
N VAL A 153 0.21 -8.72 -20.98
CA VAL A 153 0.61 -8.06 -19.72
C VAL A 153 1.76 -7.09 -19.96
N GLU A 154 2.65 -7.42 -20.90
CA GLU A 154 3.81 -6.61 -21.27
C GLU A 154 3.37 -5.25 -21.84
N ASP A 155 2.40 -5.25 -22.74
CA ASP A 155 1.82 -4.03 -23.32
C ASP A 155 1.10 -3.18 -22.24
N MET A 156 0.47 -3.83 -21.25
CA MET A 156 -0.12 -3.12 -20.10
C MET A 156 0.95 -2.48 -19.22
N GLU A 157 2.04 -3.20 -18.96
CA GLU A 157 3.17 -2.73 -18.16
C GLU A 157 3.87 -1.54 -18.81
N GLU A 158 4.03 -1.54 -20.13
CA GLU A 158 4.63 -0.45 -20.87
C GLU A 158 3.84 0.85 -20.69
N ILE A 159 2.52 0.84 -20.89
CA ILE A 159 1.67 2.03 -20.75
C ILE A 159 1.66 2.54 -19.30
N ILE A 160 1.56 1.63 -18.33
CA ILE A 160 1.58 2.01 -16.91
C ILE A 160 2.94 2.58 -16.51
N SER A 161 4.04 2.06 -17.08
CA SER A 161 5.39 2.55 -16.83
C SER A 161 5.67 3.88 -17.53
N GLU A 162 5.09 4.09 -18.70
CA GLU A 162 5.15 5.37 -19.42
C GLU A 162 4.41 6.48 -18.67
N GLU A 163 3.26 6.16 -18.04
CA GLU A 163 2.53 7.10 -17.18
C GLU A 163 3.19 7.34 -15.83
N ALA A 164 4.00 6.40 -15.34
CA ALA A 164 4.77 6.55 -14.10
C ALA A 164 6.07 7.35 -14.27
N LYS A 165 6.52 7.61 -15.52
CA LYS A 165 7.69 8.46 -15.78
C LYS A 165 7.27 9.93 -15.71
N PRO A 166 7.95 10.77 -14.89
CA PRO A 166 7.74 12.20 -14.94
C PRO A 166 8.25 12.70 -16.28
N THR A 167 7.34 12.93 -17.21
CA THR A 167 7.70 13.48 -18.51
C THR A 167 6.75 14.61 -18.85
N ASP A 168 7.30 15.81 -18.79
CA ASP A 168 6.81 17.00 -19.45
C ASP A 168 6.30 16.68 -20.86
N THR A 169 5.11 17.21 -21.17
CA THR A 169 4.58 17.47 -22.53
C THR A 169 3.52 16.49 -23.08
N LYS A 170 2.27 17.00 -23.00
CA LYS A 170 1.09 16.86 -23.88
C LYS A 170 0.04 15.76 -23.63
N SER A 171 -0.96 16.19 -22.84
CA SER A 171 -2.40 16.21 -23.17
C SER A 171 -3.19 14.89 -23.15
N GLN A 172 -3.94 14.67 -22.06
CA GLN A 172 -5.41 14.69 -22.01
C GLN A 172 -5.91 14.87 -20.55
N LEU A 173 -7.08 15.49 -20.40
CA LEU A 173 -7.55 16.24 -19.21
C LEU A 173 -7.70 15.44 -17.89
N PRO A 174 -7.45 16.08 -16.72
CA PRO A 174 -7.43 15.42 -15.41
C PRO A 174 -8.82 15.12 -14.83
N LYS A 175 -8.93 14.01 -14.10
CA LYS A 175 -10.09 13.65 -13.27
C LYS A 175 -10.20 14.58 -12.04
N LYS A 176 -11.45 14.95 -11.75
CA LYS A 176 -11.95 15.87 -10.70
C LYS A 176 -11.14 17.17 -10.51
N VAL A 177 -11.05 17.95 -11.58
CA VAL A 177 -10.63 19.35 -11.49
C VAL A 177 -11.62 20.14 -10.62
N ASN A 178 -11.12 20.87 -9.62
CA ASN A 178 -11.89 21.83 -8.83
C ASN A 178 -12.78 22.66 -9.78
N ASN A 179 -14.07 22.84 -9.45
CA ASN A 179 -15.07 23.50 -10.31
C ASN A 179 -14.58 24.85 -10.87
N HIS A 180 -13.74 25.57 -10.12
CA HIS A 180 -13.10 26.81 -10.55
C HIS A 180 -12.13 26.61 -11.74
N ILE A 181 -11.34 25.55 -11.78
CA ILE A 181 -10.40 25.28 -12.87
C ILE A 181 -11.16 24.95 -14.15
N VAL A 182 -12.24 24.16 -14.05
CA VAL A 182 -13.11 23.86 -15.20
C VAL A 182 -13.79 25.13 -15.72
N LYS A 183 -14.23 26.03 -14.83
CA LYS A 183 -14.81 27.33 -15.20
C LYS A 183 -13.79 28.24 -15.89
N THR A 184 -12.57 28.34 -15.38
CA THR A 184 -11.49 29.14 -15.99
C THR A 184 -11.10 28.60 -17.36
N TYR A 185 -10.99 27.27 -17.51
CA TYR A 185 -10.75 26.65 -18.82
C TYR A 185 -11.88 26.97 -19.82
N LYS A 186 -13.14 26.80 -19.41
CA LYS A 186 -14.30 27.14 -20.25
C LYS A 186 -14.34 28.63 -20.62
N PHE A 187 -13.93 29.52 -19.70
CA PHE A 187 -13.86 30.96 -19.94
C PHE A 187 -12.89 31.31 -21.07
N TYR A 188 -11.64 30.85 -21.00
CA TYR A 188 -10.65 31.12 -22.05
C TYR A 188 -10.99 30.40 -23.36
N LYS A 189 -11.56 29.18 -23.30
CA LYS A 189 -12.04 28.48 -24.49
C LYS A 189 -13.11 29.26 -25.25
N LYS A 190 -14.05 29.90 -24.53
CA LYS A 190 -15.07 30.75 -25.13
C LYS A 190 -14.46 32.00 -25.76
N ARG A 191 -13.52 32.67 -25.09
CA ARG A 191 -12.85 33.88 -25.62
C ARG A 191 -12.03 33.60 -26.87
N ILE A 192 -11.35 32.45 -26.91
CA ILE A 192 -10.62 32.00 -28.11
C ILE A 192 -11.58 31.72 -29.27
N SER A 193 -12.76 31.13 -29.00
CA SER A 193 -13.76 30.87 -30.04
C SER A 193 -14.46 32.13 -30.58
N THR A 194 -14.49 33.23 -29.80
CA THR A 194 -15.13 34.50 -30.19
C THR A 194 -14.15 35.54 -30.72
N ALA A 195 -12.84 35.32 -30.57
CA ALA A 195 -11.81 36.25 -31.05
C ALA A 195 -11.85 36.34 -32.58
N THR A 196 -12.02 37.55 -33.10
CA THR A 196 -12.17 37.78 -34.55
C THR A 196 -10.90 38.33 -35.18
N SER A 197 -9.92 38.76 -34.37
CA SER A 197 -8.66 39.30 -34.84
C SER A 197 -7.43 38.65 -34.20
N LEU A 198 -6.31 38.71 -34.93
CA LEU A 198 -5.02 38.19 -34.48
C LEU A 198 -4.53 38.89 -33.19
N THR A 199 -4.85 40.18 -33.02
CA THR A 199 -4.43 40.96 -31.86
C THR A 199 -5.19 40.55 -30.60
N GLU A 200 -6.44 40.11 -30.72
CA GLU A 200 -7.22 39.54 -29.61
C GLU A 200 -6.67 38.18 -29.17
N LEU A 201 -6.31 37.31 -30.13
CA LEU A 201 -5.69 36.02 -29.82
C LEU A 201 -4.33 36.17 -29.11
N VAL A 202 -3.52 37.16 -29.52
CA VAL A 202 -2.25 37.47 -28.84
C VAL A 202 -2.49 37.95 -27.41
N LYS A 203 -3.50 38.79 -27.17
CA LYS A 203 -3.88 39.25 -25.82
C LYS A 203 -4.37 38.10 -24.94
N GLU A 204 -5.22 37.21 -25.46
CA GLU A 204 -5.66 36.04 -24.70
C GLU A 204 -4.51 35.09 -24.37
N LYS A 205 -3.55 34.93 -25.30
CA LYS A 205 -2.32 34.18 -25.03
C LYS A 205 -1.47 34.82 -23.92
N GLN A 206 -1.36 36.14 -23.90
CA GLN A 206 -0.67 36.86 -22.82
C GLN A 206 -1.37 36.68 -21.47
N ASN A 207 -2.70 36.81 -21.42
CA ASN A 207 -3.48 36.60 -20.20
C ASN A 207 -3.31 35.17 -19.64
N ILE A 208 -3.28 34.16 -20.51
CA ILE A 208 -3.05 32.76 -20.10
C ILE A 208 -1.62 32.58 -19.57
N ASN A 209 -0.62 33.22 -20.21
CA ASN A 209 0.77 33.15 -19.75
C ASN A 209 0.97 33.82 -18.38
N GLU A 210 0.29 34.94 -18.12
CA GLU A 210 0.31 35.60 -16.80
C GLU A 210 -0.32 34.70 -15.73
N LEU A 211 -1.45 34.07 -16.03
CA LEU A 211 -2.09 33.11 -15.11
C LEU A 211 -1.16 31.92 -14.80
N ILE A 212 -0.47 31.38 -15.80
CA ILE A 212 0.53 30.32 -15.61
C ILE A 212 1.65 30.79 -14.70
N LYS A 213 2.14 32.03 -14.87
CA LYS A 213 3.19 32.59 -14.03
C LYS A 213 2.77 32.70 -12.57
N SER A 214 1.57 33.24 -12.29
CA SER A 214 1.06 33.34 -10.92
C SER A 214 0.81 31.96 -10.28
N LEU A 215 0.35 30.98 -11.06
CA LEU A 215 0.19 29.62 -10.56
C LEU A 215 1.53 28.96 -10.22
N LYS A 216 2.58 29.26 -11.00
CA LYS A 216 3.94 28.78 -10.73
C LYS A 216 4.53 29.38 -9.46
N GLU A 217 4.31 30.68 -9.23
CA GLU A 217 4.72 31.34 -7.98
C GLU A 217 4.06 30.70 -6.74
N LEU A 218 2.76 30.36 -6.82
CA LEU A 218 2.07 29.63 -5.75
C LEU A 218 2.60 28.21 -5.56
N GLN A 219 2.99 27.53 -6.64
CA GLN A 219 3.60 26.21 -6.58
C GLN A 219 4.95 26.27 -5.87
N ASP A 220 5.79 27.25 -6.20
CA ASP A 220 7.08 27.47 -5.55
C ASP A 220 6.89 27.80 -4.05
N GLU A 221 5.84 28.55 -3.69
CA GLU A 221 5.49 28.83 -2.27
C GLU A 221 5.04 27.55 -1.53
N ILE A 222 4.28 26.67 -2.19
CA ILE A 222 3.90 25.37 -1.63
C ILE A 222 5.15 24.53 -1.38
N GLU A 223 6.05 24.44 -2.36
CA GLU A 223 7.29 23.66 -2.23
C GLU A 223 8.19 24.20 -1.11
N GLN A 224 8.27 25.52 -0.96
CA GLN A 224 8.99 26.14 0.17
C GLN A 224 8.34 25.80 1.52
N ARG A 225 7.00 25.77 1.61
CA ARG A 225 6.29 25.38 2.83
C ARG A 225 6.40 23.88 3.12
N GLU A 226 6.43 23.03 2.11
CA GLU A 226 6.66 21.59 2.25
C GLU A 226 8.07 21.34 2.78
N LYS A 227 9.09 21.96 2.19
CA LYS A 227 10.48 21.92 2.71
C LYS A 227 10.59 22.44 4.13
N ALA A 228 9.87 23.51 4.49
CA ALA A 228 9.84 24.02 5.86
C ALA A 228 9.23 23.01 6.84
N LYS A 229 8.12 22.35 6.47
CA LYS A 229 7.48 21.29 7.28
C LYS A 229 8.30 20.01 7.36
N GLU A 230 8.97 19.63 6.28
CA GLU A 230 9.92 18.51 6.28
C GLU A 230 11.10 18.81 7.21
N ASN A 231 11.59 20.05 7.22
CA ASN A 231 12.63 20.48 8.16
C ASN A 231 12.12 20.52 9.61
N GLU A 232 10.86 20.90 9.87
CA GLU A 232 10.24 20.79 11.20
C GLU A 232 10.11 19.32 11.67
N ASN A 233 9.71 18.41 10.78
CA ASN A 233 9.67 16.96 11.08
C ASN A 233 11.08 16.39 11.29
N ASN A 234 12.07 16.84 10.52
CA ASN A 234 13.46 16.41 10.69
C ASN A 234 14.06 16.94 12.01
N LEU A 235 13.65 18.12 12.50
CA LEU A 235 14.03 18.61 13.83
C LEU A 235 13.41 17.76 14.95
N GLN A 236 12.14 17.33 14.80
CA GLN A 236 11.53 16.38 15.74
C GLN A 236 12.22 15.02 15.78
N ILE A 237 12.64 14.50 14.62
CA ILE A 237 13.40 13.25 14.53
C ILE A 237 14.78 13.41 15.18
N PHE A 238 15.44 14.55 15.00
CA PHE A 238 16.74 14.81 15.62
C PHE A 238 16.64 14.98 17.13
N ASP A 239 15.57 15.61 17.63
CA ASP A 239 15.29 15.73 19.07
C ASP A 239 14.97 14.35 19.67
N GLU A 240 14.18 13.51 19.00
CA GLU A 240 13.90 12.12 19.43
C GLU A 240 15.15 11.22 19.36
N GLU A 241 15.99 11.34 18.33
CA GLU A 241 17.25 10.60 18.22
C GLU A 241 18.27 11.05 19.28
N LEU A 242 18.35 12.35 19.59
CA LEU A 242 19.17 12.87 20.69
C LEU A 242 18.64 12.38 22.05
N GLU A 243 17.33 12.30 22.24
CA GLU A 243 16.73 11.79 23.48
C GLU A 243 17.01 10.28 23.63
N VAL A 244 16.95 9.52 22.54
CA VAL A 244 17.32 8.09 22.51
C VAL A 244 18.82 7.90 22.75
N GLU A 245 19.70 8.66 22.10
CA GLU A 245 21.15 8.60 22.34
C GLU A 245 21.54 9.02 23.76
N TYR A 246 20.92 10.06 24.31
CA TYR A 246 21.14 10.50 25.70
C TYR A 246 20.67 9.44 26.71
N ASN A 247 19.54 8.78 26.44
CA ASN A 247 19.06 7.68 27.27
C ASN A 247 19.92 6.42 27.15
N LEU A 248 20.48 6.12 25.96
CA LEU A 248 21.47 5.06 25.79
C LEU A 248 22.82 5.39 26.45
N SER A 249 23.27 6.64 26.41
CA SER A 249 24.52 7.07 27.06
C SER A 249 24.40 6.98 28.57
N LYS A 250 23.28 7.41 29.16
CA LYS A 250 23.00 7.24 30.59
C LYS A 250 22.92 5.78 31.02
N LYS A 251 22.33 4.92 30.17
CA LYS A 251 22.24 3.49 30.43
C LYS A 251 23.63 2.81 30.40
N ASN A 252 24.47 3.21 29.45
CA ASN A 252 25.86 2.75 29.33
C ASN A 252 26.75 3.31 30.46
N GLU A 253 26.50 4.52 30.97
CA GLU A 253 27.18 5.06 32.16
C GLU A 253 26.76 4.32 33.44
N THR A 254 25.49 3.96 33.60
CA THR A 254 25.04 3.12 34.73
C THR A 254 25.61 1.69 34.68
N ASP A 255 25.75 1.10 33.49
CA ASP A 255 26.34 -0.23 33.31
C ASP A 255 27.88 -0.23 33.46
N GLN A 256 28.54 0.91 33.26
CA GLN A 256 29.97 1.09 33.56
C GLN A 256 30.23 1.34 35.06
N LEU A 257 29.33 2.03 35.76
CA LEU A 257 29.40 2.24 37.22
C LEU A 257 29.11 0.97 38.06
N GLU A 258 28.40 -0.02 37.51
CA GLU A 258 28.24 -1.32 38.16
C GLU A 258 29.50 -2.21 38.07
N LYS A 259 30.39 -1.97 37.09
CA LYS A 259 31.62 -2.77 36.91
C LYS A 259 32.76 -2.45 37.89
N GLU A 260 32.68 -1.39 38.69
CA GLU A 260 33.73 -1.02 39.66
C GLU A 260 33.39 -1.29 41.13
N LYS A 261 32.18 -1.81 41.43
CA LYS A 261 31.79 -2.10 42.82
C LYS A 261 32.48 -3.37 43.33
N LYS A 262 33.56 -3.19 44.08
CA LYS A 262 34.24 -4.30 44.75
C LYS A 262 33.44 -4.74 45.97
N ILE A 263 33.14 -6.02 46.00
CA ILE A 263 32.52 -6.70 47.13
C ILE A 263 33.62 -7.40 47.93
N TYR A 264 33.53 -7.38 49.25
CA TYR A 264 34.53 -7.99 50.14
C TYR A 264 33.92 -9.06 51.02
N ILE A 265 34.71 -10.06 51.41
CA ILE A 265 34.35 -11.09 52.37
C ILE A 265 35.38 -11.16 53.51
N ASP A 266 34.89 -11.22 54.75
CA ASP A 266 35.75 -11.42 55.93
C ASP A 266 35.98 -12.91 56.25
N ASP A 267 36.79 -13.18 57.26
CA ASP A 267 37.12 -14.51 57.75
C ASP A 267 35.92 -15.27 58.35
N ARG A 268 34.85 -14.56 58.71
CA ARG A 268 33.59 -15.12 59.21
C ARG A 268 32.57 -15.40 58.10
N GLY A 269 32.91 -15.07 56.86
CA GLY A 269 32.04 -15.22 55.69
C GLY A 269 31.01 -14.11 55.51
N TRP A 270 31.18 -12.97 56.19
CA TRP A 270 30.30 -11.81 56.02
C TRP A 270 30.71 -11.03 54.78
N ILE A 271 29.72 -10.64 53.98
CA ILE A 271 29.88 -9.99 52.68
C ILE A 271 29.61 -8.51 52.84
N PHE A 272 30.55 -7.67 52.41
CA PHE A 272 30.51 -6.22 52.51
C PHE A 272 30.41 -5.59 51.13
N TYR A 273 29.49 -4.64 50.96
CA TYR A 273 29.19 -3.99 49.68
C TYR A 273 28.59 -2.60 49.91
N VAL A 274 28.64 -1.73 48.90
CA VAL A 274 28.04 -0.38 48.95
C VAL A 274 26.62 -0.40 48.38
N ARG A 275 25.70 0.29 49.05
CA ARG A 275 24.32 0.51 48.57
C ARG A 275 23.80 1.88 48.97
N SER A 276 22.73 2.30 48.32
CA SER A 276 21.97 3.49 48.72
C SER A 276 21.14 3.26 49.98
N GLY A 277 20.95 4.33 50.74
CA GLY A 277 20.07 4.39 51.90
C GLY A 277 18.61 4.62 51.52
N ILE A 278 17.77 4.75 52.54
CA ILE A 278 16.35 5.12 52.36
C ILE A 278 16.32 6.54 51.79
N GLY A 279 15.90 6.68 50.53
CA GLY A 279 15.89 7.94 49.78
C GLY A 279 16.79 7.98 48.54
N GLY A 280 17.65 6.97 48.31
CA GLY A 280 18.38 6.79 47.04
C GLY A 280 19.54 7.74 46.78
N GLU A 281 19.61 8.88 47.45
CA GLU A 281 20.61 9.95 47.20
C GLU A 281 21.83 9.92 48.12
N VAL A 282 21.87 9.01 49.09
CA VAL A 282 23.01 8.83 50.02
C VAL A 282 23.47 7.38 50.04
N PHE A 283 24.78 7.16 50.12
CA PHE A 283 25.41 5.85 49.98
C PHE A 283 26.23 5.50 51.22
N LYS A 284 26.28 4.21 51.57
CA LYS A 284 27.07 3.69 52.68
C LYS A 284 27.41 2.22 52.47
N ALA A 285 28.44 1.75 53.17
CA ALA A 285 28.79 0.34 53.21
C ALA A 285 27.82 -0.46 54.11
N PHE A 286 27.39 -1.61 53.62
CA PHE A 286 26.56 -2.59 54.31
C PHE A 286 27.26 -3.94 54.36
N TYR A 287 26.77 -4.80 55.25
CA TYR A 287 27.19 -6.19 55.30
C TYR A 287 26.01 -7.15 55.45
N ALA A 288 26.14 -8.32 54.84
CA ALA A 288 25.27 -9.47 55.01
C ALA A 288 26.08 -10.61 55.66
N LYS A 289 25.42 -11.44 56.48
CA LYS A 289 26.12 -12.53 57.19
C LYS A 289 26.42 -13.75 56.31
N ASN A 290 25.74 -13.86 55.16
CA ASN A 290 25.93 -14.95 54.20
C ASN A 290 25.56 -14.48 52.78
N TYR A 291 25.92 -15.28 51.77
CA TYR A 291 25.71 -14.98 50.35
C TYR A 291 24.23 -14.93 49.93
N LYS A 292 23.37 -15.74 50.55
CA LYS A 292 21.93 -15.75 50.24
C LYS A 292 21.27 -14.43 50.68
N ASP A 293 21.60 -13.97 51.88
CA ASP A 293 21.15 -12.69 52.44
C ASP A 293 21.65 -11.52 51.57
N TYR A 294 22.91 -11.57 51.10
CA TYR A 294 23.46 -10.59 50.16
C TYR A 294 22.67 -10.55 48.83
N LYS A 295 22.48 -11.69 48.15
CA LYS A 295 21.79 -11.75 46.85
C LYS A 295 20.30 -11.38 46.92
N SER A 296 19.65 -11.66 48.04
CA SER A 296 18.22 -11.36 48.25
C SER A 296 17.96 -9.99 48.85
N ASP A 297 19.02 -9.20 49.10
CA ASP A 297 18.97 -7.94 49.85
C ASP A 297 18.29 -8.04 51.23
N TYR A 298 18.33 -9.23 51.83
CA TYR A 298 17.60 -9.55 53.05
C TYR A 298 18.55 -9.58 54.25
N ARG A 299 18.12 -9.05 55.41
CA ARG A 299 18.93 -9.00 56.66
C ARG A 299 20.32 -8.38 56.48
N CYS A 300 20.40 -7.33 55.65
CA CYS A 300 21.61 -6.55 55.48
C CYS A 300 21.69 -5.44 56.53
N HIS A 301 22.90 -5.19 57.04
CA HIS A 301 23.14 -4.24 58.13
C HIS A 301 24.15 -3.18 57.72
N ALA A 302 23.89 -1.92 58.04
CA ALA A 302 24.85 -0.84 57.79
C ALA A 302 26.11 -1.02 58.65
N VAL A 303 27.28 -0.79 58.05
CA VAL A 303 28.56 -0.77 58.78
C VAL A 303 28.58 0.48 59.67
N LYS A 304 28.49 0.29 60.99
CA LYS A 304 28.35 1.40 61.94
C LYS A 304 29.52 2.38 61.94
N SER A 305 30.73 1.92 61.63
CA SER A 305 31.96 2.71 61.69
C SER A 305 32.23 3.57 60.45
N LEU A 306 31.38 3.50 59.42
CA LEU A 306 31.53 4.27 58.19
C LEU A 306 30.40 5.29 58.10
N ASP A 307 30.66 6.44 57.48
CA ASP A 307 29.67 7.51 57.35
C ASP A 307 28.87 7.38 56.05
N TRP A 308 27.74 8.10 55.99
CA TRP A 308 26.97 8.26 54.77
C TRP A 308 27.65 9.29 53.86
N THR A 309 27.71 9.02 52.58
CA THR A 309 28.29 9.91 51.57
C THR A 309 27.27 10.23 50.49
N ASP A 310 27.49 11.33 49.77
CA ASP A 310 26.69 11.80 48.64
C ASP A 310 27.01 11.08 47.32
N SER A 311 28.13 10.35 47.25
CA SER A 311 28.50 9.56 46.08
C SER A 311 28.84 8.11 46.42
N ILE A 312 28.56 7.21 45.46
CA ILE A 312 28.90 5.78 45.52
C ILE A 312 30.43 5.60 45.60
N GLU A 313 31.18 6.39 44.84
CA GLU A 313 32.64 6.36 44.80
C GLU A 313 33.25 6.64 46.18
N ASN A 314 32.76 7.67 46.87
CA ASN A 314 33.23 8.02 48.21
C ASN A 314 32.91 6.89 49.22
N ALA A 315 31.73 6.28 49.12
CA ALA A 315 31.36 5.13 49.94
C ALA A 315 32.22 3.89 49.62
N GLN A 316 32.58 3.66 48.35
CA GLN A 316 33.43 2.55 47.93
C GLN A 316 34.88 2.75 48.40
N ILE A 317 35.43 3.96 48.30
CA ILE A 317 36.76 4.29 48.84
C ILE A 317 36.79 4.02 50.37
N ALA A 318 35.74 4.40 51.08
CA ALA A 318 35.61 4.13 52.52
C ALA A 318 35.52 2.63 52.83
N LEU A 319 34.80 1.86 52.01
CA LEU A 319 34.74 0.41 52.12
C LEU A 319 36.08 -0.26 51.82
N ASP A 320 36.79 0.16 50.76
CA ASP A 320 38.10 -0.36 50.37
C ASP A 320 39.13 -0.14 51.51
N ALA A 321 39.13 1.05 52.13
CA ALA A 321 39.97 1.35 53.29
C ALA A 321 39.62 0.46 54.51
N TYR A 322 38.33 0.29 54.78
CA TYR A 322 37.84 -0.57 55.85
C TYR A 322 38.24 -2.04 55.63
N ALA A 323 38.02 -2.56 54.43
CA ALA A 323 38.39 -3.91 54.02
C ALA A 323 39.89 -4.17 54.16
N LYS A 324 40.73 -3.20 53.75
CA LYS A 324 42.19 -3.27 53.92
C LYS A 324 42.60 -3.31 55.39
N SER A 325 41.99 -2.50 56.24
CA SER A 325 42.27 -2.49 57.69
C SER A 325 41.90 -3.81 58.39
N LYS A 326 40.87 -4.49 57.88
CA LYS A 326 40.35 -5.76 58.40
C LYS A 326 40.86 -6.99 57.66
N LYS A 327 41.78 -6.82 56.71
CA LYS A 327 42.37 -7.90 55.87
C LYS A 327 41.31 -8.76 55.16
N MET A 328 40.23 -8.13 54.69
CA MET A 328 39.17 -8.81 53.94
C MET A 328 39.63 -9.16 52.52
N LYS A 329 39.03 -10.19 51.94
CA LYS A 329 39.31 -10.62 50.56
C LYS A 329 38.27 -10.06 49.61
N VAL A 330 38.67 -9.74 48.38
CA VAL A 330 37.71 -9.39 47.33
C VAL A 330 36.91 -10.64 46.98
N LEU A 331 35.60 -10.56 47.06
CA LEU A 331 34.69 -11.58 46.57
C LEU A 331 34.69 -11.45 45.04
N LYS A 332 35.43 -12.33 44.36
CA LYS A 332 35.29 -12.48 42.92
C LYS A 332 34.02 -13.27 42.68
N ASP A 333 33.13 -12.78 41.82
CA ASP A 333 32.05 -13.58 41.27
C ASP A 333 32.66 -14.64 40.33
N GLU A 334 33.31 -15.65 40.91
CA GLU A 334 33.71 -16.87 40.19
C GLU A 334 32.55 -17.88 40.31
N GLU A 335 31.89 -18.06 39.16
CA GLU A 335 31.10 -19.23 38.73
C GLU A 335 29.83 -19.60 39.51
N ASN A 336 28.69 -19.14 38.98
CA ASN A 336 27.62 -20.03 38.52
C ASN A 336 26.80 -19.36 37.41
#